data_AF-A0A2V3HWH8-F1
#
_entry.id   AF-A0A2V3HWH8-F1
#
_cell.length_a   1.000
_cell.length_b   1.000
_cell.length_c   1.000
_cell.angle_alpha   90.00
_cell.angle_beta   90.00
_cell.angle_gamma   90.00
#
_symmetry.space_group_name_H-M   'P 1'
#
loop_
_entity.id
_entity.type
_entity.pdbx_description
1 polymer ?
#
loop_
_entity_poly.entity_id
_entity_poly.type
_entity_poly.pdbx_seq_one_letter_code
_entity_poly.pdbx_strand_id
1 'polypeptide(L)'
;HLPSTSALIGPLLAARLCTSAHGRQRLARLPAGTIQVLGAEKAFFMHLRSGIPPPKHGHLFQHPWVSRSPRWVRGKVARMLSGKVAIASRLDAFDGEPWGADEAAALERQVQEIRERHPRPPRRN
;
A
#
# COMPACT_ATOMS: atom_id res chain seq x y z
N HIS A 1 -13.88 -0.97 13.03
CA HIS A 1 -14.02 0.15 12.07
C HIS A 1 -12.62 0.65 11.68
N LEU A 2 -12.42 1.18 10.46
CA LEU A 2 -11.11 1.62 9.93
C LEU A 2 -11.24 3.00 9.27
N PRO A 3 -11.49 4.09 10.01
CA PRO A 3 -11.83 5.38 9.43
C PRO A 3 -10.68 5.99 8.59
N SER A 4 -9.48 6.10 9.15
CA SER A 4 -8.31 6.70 8.49
C SER A 4 -7.86 5.87 7.29
N THR A 5 -7.83 4.54 7.45
CA THR A 5 -7.45 3.64 6.36
C THR A 5 -8.48 3.73 5.23
N SER A 6 -9.77 3.78 5.54
CA SER A 6 -10.83 3.92 4.53
C SER A 6 -10.78 5.27 3.83
N ALA A 7 -10.44 6.35 4.54
CA ALA A 7 -10.24 7.66 3.94
C ALA A 7 -9.09 7.67 2.92
N LEU A 8 -8.01 6.92 3.19
CA LEU A 8 -6.85 6.86 2.31
C LEU A 8 -7.04 6.02 1.05
N ILE A 9 -7.61 4.80 1.18
CA ILE A 9 -7.60 3.80 0.11
C ILE A 9 -9.00 3.32 -0.29
N GLY A 10 -10.03 3.91 0.30
CA GLY A 10 -11.42 3.51 0.14
C GLY A 10 -11.82 2.36 1.06
N PRO A 11 -13.11 2.27 1.44
CA PRO A 11 -13.61 1.31 2.43
C PRO A 11 -13.46 -0.15 1.98
N LEU A 12 -13.66 -0.43 0.68
CA LEU A 12 -13.57 -1.80 0.16
C LEU A 12 -12.15 -2.38 0.24
N LEU A 13 -11.14 -1.58 -0.10
CA LEU A 13 -9.75 -2.01 -0.04
C LEU A 13 -9.26 -2.08 1.41
N ALA A 14 -9.67 -1.14 2.26
CA ALA A 14 -9.39 -1.19 3.70
C ALA A 14 -9.96 -2.46 4.35
N ALA A 15 -11.22 -2.80 4.05
CA ALA A 15 -11.84 -4.04 4.52
C ALA A 15 -11.09 -5.28 4.03
N ARG A 16 -10.71 -5.33 2.75
CA ARG A 16 -9.93 -6.44 2.19
C ARG A 16 -8.58 -6.62 2.89
N LEU A 17 -7.85 -5.53 3.13
CA LEU A 17 -6.59 -5.58 3.88
C LEU A 17 -6.80 -6.07 5.32
N CYS A 18 -7.85 -5.61 5.98
CA CYS A 18 -8.21 -6.04 7.33
C CYS A 18 -8.48 -7.55 7.40
N THR A 19 -9.31 -8.06 6.49
CA THR A 19 -9.66 -9.48 6.41
C THR A 19 -8.42 -10.33 6.13
N SER A 20 -7.63 -9.96 5.13
CA SER A 20 -6.40 -10.68 4.78
C SER A 20 -5.33 -10.59 5.88
N ALA A 21 -5.31 -9.51 6.67
CA ALA A 21 -4.46 -9.40 7.85
C ALA A 21 -5.03 -10.16 9.07
N HIS A 22 -6.22 -10.74 8.98
CA HIS A 22 -6.93 -11.44 10.07
C HIS A 22 -7.30 -10.51 11.23
N GLY A 23 -7.75 -9.30 10.90
CA GLY A 23 -8.35 -8.35 11.83
C GLY A 23 -7.56 -7.06 12.01
N ARG A 24 -8.26 -6.03 12.54
CA ARG A 24 -7.76 -4.67 12.73
C ARG A 24 -6.46 -4.63 13.56
N GLN A 25 -6.45 -5.33 14.68
CA GLN A 25 -5.32 -5.35 15.61
C GLN A 25 -4.07 -5.95 14.97
N ARG A 26 -4.23 -7.01 14.16
CA ARG A 26 -3.11 -7.63 13.46
C ARG A 26 -2.63 -6.73 12.32
N LEU A 27 -3.53 -6.13 11.54
CA LEU A 27 -3.19 -5.18 10.48
C LEU A 27 -2.30 -4.03 11.00
N ALA A 28 -2.66 -3.43 12.13
CA ALA A 28 -1.90 -2.32 12.74
C ALA A 28 -0.46 -2.69 13.16
N ARG A 29 -0.23 -3.97 13.46
CA ARG A 29 1.08 -4.49 13.87
C ARG A 29 1.94 -4.91 12.68
N LEU A 30 1.37 -5.01 11.48
CA LEU A 30 2.15 -5.38 10.30
C LEU A 30 3.13 -4.27 9.91
N PRO A 31 4.37 -4.62 9.50
CA PRO A 31 5.25 -3.65 8.90
C PRO A 31 4.75 -3.25 7.50
N ALA A 32 5.14 -2.06 7.04
CA ALA A 32 4.75 -1.53 5.74
C ALA A 32 5.12 -2.45 4.57
N GLY A 33 6.23 -3.19 4.68
CA GLY A 33 6.65 -4.19 3.68
C GLY A 33 5.67 -5.35 3.56
N THR A 34 5.14 -5.85 4.67
CA THR A 34 4.11 -6.91 4.65
C THR A 34 2.80 -6.39 4.08
N ILE A 35 2.37 -5.20 4.49
CA ILE A 35 1.17 -4.54 3.94
C ILE A 35 1.30 -4.34 2.42
N GLN A 36 2.50 -4.00 1.94
CA GLN A 36 2.77 -3.81 0.52
C GLN A 36 2.42 -5.06 -0.30
N VAL A 37 2.76 -6.24 0.19
CA VAL A 37 2.61 -7.53 -0.52
C VAL A 37 1.44 -8.37 -0.03
N LEU A 38 0.60 -7.83 0.85
CA LEU A 38 -0.55 -8.52 1.43
C LEU A 38 -1.56 -8.89 0.34
N GLY A 39 -1.92 -10.16 0.21
CA GLY A 39 -2.67 -10.73 -0.92
C GLY A 39 -1.81 -11.26 -2.07
N ALA A 40 -0.48 -11.19 -1.97
CA ALA A 40 0.49 -11.78 -2.91
C ALA A 40 1.40 -12.81 -2.23
N GLU A 41 0.91 -13.47 -1.18
CA GLU A 41 1.64 -14.40 -0.32
C GLU A 41 2.26 -15.52 -1.14
N LYS A 42 1.51 -16.11 -2.08
CA LYS A 42 2.02 -17.19 -2.95
C LYS A 42 3.28 -16.76 -3.72
N ALA A 43 3.22 -15.59 -4.38
CA ALA A 43 4.36 -15.06 -5.14
C ALA A 43 5.52 -14.67 -4.23
N PHE A 44 5.22 -14.12 -3.05
CA PHE A 44 6.23 -13.77 -2.04
C PHE A 44 6.95 -15.02 -1.51
N PHE A 45 6.22 -16.08 -1.16
CA PHE A 45 6.82 -17.35 -0.71
C PHE A 45 7.58 -18.07 -1.83
N MET A 46 7.19 -17.90 -3.10
CA MET A 46 7.98 -18.38 -4.22
C MET A 46 9.28 -17.60 -4.38
N HIS A 47 9.28 -16.28 -4.17
CA HIS A 47 10.52 -15.49 -4.12
C HIS A 47 11.46 -16.01 -3.02
N LEU A 48 10.96 -16.25 -1.81
CA LEU A 48 11.78 -16.76 -0.71
C LEU A 48 12.37 -18.16 -0.98
N ARG A 49 11.61 -19.03 -1.68
CA ARG A 49 12.05 -20.41 -1.97
C ARG A 49 12.95 -20.53 -3.19
N SER A 50 12.66 -19.78 -4.25
CA SER A 50 13.24 -19.98 -5.58
C SER A 50 14.07 -18.79 -6.07
N GLY A 51 14.17 -17.71 -5.28
CA GLY A 51 14.94 -16.52 -5.64
C GLY A 51 14.37 -15.68 -6.78
N ILE A 52 13.17 -16.01 -7.28
CA ILE A 52 12.49 -15.23 -8.34
C ILE A 52 12.22 -13.79 -7.87
N PRO A 53 12.10 -12.79 -8.76
CA PRO A 53 11.85 -11.41 -8.33
C PRO A 53 10.61 -11.27 -7.41
N PRO A 54 10.70 -10.49 -6.32
CA PRO A 54 9.60 -10.35 -5.36
C PRO A 54 8.39 -9.61 -5.96
N PRO A 55 7.17 -9.87 -5.45
CA PRO A 55 6.00 -9.11 -5.84
C PRO A 55 6.14 -7.64 -5.43
N LYS A 56 5.76 -6.72 -6.33
CA LYS A 56 5.83 -5.27 -6.08
C LYS A 56 4.68 -4.75 -5.22
N HIS A 57 3.55 -5.45 -5.22
CA HIS A 57 2.31 -5.06 -4.57
C HIS A 57 1.38 -6.28 -4.47
N GLY A 58 0.56 -6.34 -3.42
CA GLY A 58 -0.56 -7.27 -3.29
C GLY A 58 -1.89 -6.57 -3.60
N HIS A 59 -2.84 -6.61 -2.66
CA HIS A 59 -4.16 -5.99 -2.80
C HIS A 59 -4.09 -4.49 -3.12
N LEU A 60 -3.05 -3.77 -2.68
CA LEU A 60 -2.84 -2.36 -3.00
C LEU A 60 -2.80 -2.05 -4.51
N PHE A 61 -2.58 -3.06 -5.36
CA PHE A 61 -2.69 -2.90 -6.82
C PHE A 61 -4.08 -2.43 -7.26
N GLN A 62 -5.13 -2.77 -6.52
CA GLN A 62 -6.50 -2.35 -6.83
C GLN A 62 -6.69 -0.84 -6.71
N HIS A 63 -5.85 -0.14 -5.94
CA HIS A 63 -5.94 1.31 -5.79
C HIS A 63 -5.56 2.02 -7.11
N PRO A 64 -6.35 3.01 -7.59
CA PRO A 64 -6.09 3.71 -8.86
C PRO A 64 -4.69 4.33 -8.95
N TRP A 65 -4.16 4.85 -7.84
CA TRP A 65 -2.80 5.39 -7.82
C TRP A 65 -1.74 4.34 -8.17
N VAL A 66 -1.96 3.06 -7.87
CA VAL A 66 -1.02 1.98 -8.19
C VAL A 66 -1.32 1.41 -9.58
N SER A 67 -2.56 1.01 -9.87
CA SER A 67 -2.91 0.35 -11.14
C SER A 67 -2.67 1.23 -12.36
N ARG A 68 -3.06 2.51 -12.28
CA ARG A 68 -2.92 3.49 -13.37
C ARG A 68 -1.50 4.06 -13.49
N SER A 69 -0.61 3.79 -12.53
CA SER A 69 0.78 4.23 -12.64
C SER A 69 1.57 3.37 -13.65
N PRO A 70 2.58 3.95 -14.33
CA PRO A 70 3.47 3.21 -15.22
C PRO A 70 4.16 2.04 -14.50
N ARG A 71 4.41 0.93 -15.21
CA ARG A 71 4.90 -0.34 -14.61
C ARG A 71 6.16 -0.18 -13.75
N TRP A 72 7.08 0.70 -14.13
CA TRP A 72 8.33 0.99 -13.40
C TRP A 72 8.13 1.86 -12.15
N VAL A 73 6.99 2.55 -12.05
CA VAL A 73 6.60 3.43 -10.94
C VAL A 73 5.73 2.71 -9.91
N ARG A 74 4.93 1.70 -10.32
CA ARG A 74 3.97 1.00 -9.46
C ARG A 74 4.55 0.55 -8.12
N GLY A 75 5.75 -0.04 -8.12
CA GLY A 75 6.40 -0.51 -6.90
C GLY A 75 6.79 0.62 -5.93
N LYS A 76 7.14 1.80 -6.46
CA LYS A 76 7.46 2.99 -5.65
C LYS A 76 6.20 3.56 -5.00
N VAL A 77 5.13 3.69 -5.79
CA VAL A 77 3.83 4.15 -5.29
C VAL A 77 3.26 3.16 -4.27
N ALA A 78 3.31 1.86 -4.54
CA ALA A 78 2.82 0.84 -3.61
C ALA A 78 3.59 0.85 -2.28
N ARG A 79 4.90 1.07 -2.30
CA ARG A 79 5.73 1.18 -1.09
C ARG A 79 5.40 2.43 -0.28
N MET A 80 5.24 3.58 -0.93
CA MET A 80 4.83 4.81 -0.26
C MET A 80 3.44 4.63 0.38
N LEU A 81 2.49 4.12 -0.41
CA LEU A 81 1.11 3.89 0.03
C LEU A 81 1.04 2.91 1.20
N SER A 82 1.80 1.80 1.17
CA SER A 82 1.79 0.83 2.26
C SER A 82 2.34 1.41 3.57
N GLY A 83 3.32 2.31 3.51
CA GLY A 83 3.82 3.05 4.68
C GLY A 83 2.74 3.92 5.32
N LYS A 84 1.93 4.58 4.50
CA LYS A 84 0.85 5.46 4.97
C LYS A 84 -0.35 4.68 5.50
N VAL A 85 -0.70 3.58 4.83
CA VAL A 85 -1.67 2.61 5.35
C VAL A 85 -1.21 2.02 6.68
N ALA A 86 0.09 1.73 6.87
CA ALA A 86 0.59 1.25 8.15
C ALA A 86 0.34 2.27 9.28
N ILE A 87 0.58 3.56 9.04
CA ILE A 87 0.31 4.62 10.01
C ILE A 87 -1.19 4.77 10.27
N ALA A 88 -2.00 4.88 9.23
CA ALA A 88 -3.45 5.00 9.34
C ALA A 88 -4.08 3.81 10.07
N SER A 89 -3.62 2.59 9.79
CA SER A 89 -4.11 1.39 10.47
C SER A 89 -3.78 1.35 11.95
N ARG A 90 -2.67 2.00 12.38
CA ARG A 90 -2.33 2.15 13.80
C ARG A 90 -3.22 3.18 14.48
N LEU A 91 -3.43 4.33 13.85
CA LEU A 91 -4.37 5.34 14.35
C LEU A 91 -5.76 4.72 14.53
N ASP A 92 -6.24 4.00 13.52
CA ASP A 92 -7.52 3.30 13.56
C ASP A 92 -7.57 2.19 14.63
N ALA A 93 -6.44 1.62 15.04
CA ALA A 93 -6.36 0.52 16.01
C ALA A 93 -6.23 0.97 17.47
N PHE A 94 -5.63 2.14 17.68
CA PHE A 94 -5.28 2.70 18.99
C PHE A 94 -6.02 4.01 19.28
N ASP A 95 -7.20 4.18 18.66
CA ASP A 95 -8.14 5.28 18.91
C ASP A 95 -7.52 6.68 18.79
N GLY A 96 -6.61 6.84 17.83
CA GLY A 96 -6.03 8.12 17.48
C GLY A 96 -7.00 8.99 16.67
N GLU A 97 -6.65 10.27 16.52
CA GLU A 97 -7.42 11.20 15.69
C GLU A 97 -7.46 10.71 14.23
N PRO A 98 -8.66 10.50 13.64
CA PRO A 98 -8.77 9.98 12.29
C PRO A 98 -8.22 10.95 11.25
N TRP A 99 -7.54 10.42 10.25
CA TRP A 99 -7.13 11.23 9.09
C TRP A 99 -8.32 11.69 8.27
N GLY A 100 -8.22 12.93 7.79
CA GLY A 100 -9.24 13.60 6.98
C GLY A 100 -8.86 13.69 5.51
N ALA A 101 -9.49 14.66 4.84
CA ALA A 101 -9.27 14.92 3.41
C ALA A 101 -7.87 15.46 3.11
N ASP A 102 -7.26 16.19 4.06
CA ASP A 102 -5.97 16.84 3.87
C ASP A 102 -4.82 15.84 3.75
N GLU A 103 -4.83 14.77 4.55
CA GLU A 103 -3.84 13.70 4.45
C GLU A 103 -3.94 12.94 3.13
N ALA A 104 -5.18 12.69 2.67
CA ALA A 104 -5.42 12.07 1.36
C ALA A 104 -4.91 12.95 0.22
N ALA A 105 -5.19 14.25 0.26
CA ALA A 105 -4.71 15.23 -0.73
C ALA A 105 -3.18 15.34 -0.73
N ALA A 106 -2.54 15.32 0.45
CA ALA A 106 -1.08 15.27 0.57
C ALA A 106 -0.50 14.00 -0.07
N LEU A 107 -1.19 12.87 0.08
CA LEU A 107 -0.76 11.62 -0.54
C LEU A 107 -0.88 11.65 -2.06
N GLU A 108 -1.95 12.24 -2.58
CA GLU A 108 -2.10 12.41 -4.03
C GLU A 108 -0.95 13.23 -4.61
N ARG A 109 -0.56 14.34 -3.97
CA ARG A 109 0.60 15.14 -4.38
C ARG A 109 1.88 14.30 -4.42
N GLN A 110 2.14 13.50 -3.38
CA GLN A 110 3.31 12.60 -3.35
C GLN A 110 3.28 11.56 -4.48
N VAL A 111 2.11 11.04 -4.86
CA VAL A 111 1.99 10.11 -6.00
C VAL A 111 2.38 10.80 -7.31
N GLN A 112 1.94 12.04 -7.52
CA GLN A 112 2.30 12.78 -8.73
C GLN A 112 3.79 13.09 -8.78
N GLU A 113 4.39 13.54 -7.67
CA GLU A 113 5.84 13.78 -7.58
C GLU A 113 6.65 12.51 -7.93
N ILE A 114 6.23 11.33 -7.45
CA ILE A 114 6.90 10.07 -7.78
C ILE A 114 6.81 9.78 -9.29
N ARG A 115 5.69 10.10 -9.93
CA ARG A 115 5.51 9.89 -11.38
C ARG A 115 6.38 10.86 -12.17
N GLU A 116 6.41 12.13 -11.78
CA GLU A 116 7.20 13.18 -12.43
C GLU A 116 8.70 12.94 -12.31
N ARG A 117 9.18 12.45 -11.15
CA ARG A 117 10.58 12.06 -10.95
C ARG A 117 11.00 10.83 -11.77
N HIS A 118 10.04 10.04 -12.26
CA HIS A 118 10.30 8.80 -13.00
C HIS A 118 9.51 8.72 -14.32
N PRO A 119 9.73 9.66 -15.25
CA PRO A 119 8.93 9.76 -16.49
C PRO A 119 9.27 8.64 -17.47
N ARG A 120 10.45 8.02 -17.34
CA ARG A 120 10.96 6.99 -18.27
C ARG A 120 11.26 5.70 -17.51
N PRO A 121 11.15 4.53 -18.18
CA PRO A 121 11.57 3.27 -17.59
C PRO A 121 13.08 3.31 -17.25
N PRO A 122 13.50 2.64 -16.17
CA PRO A 122 14.92 2.50 -15.86
C PRO A 122 15.62 1.80 -17.03
N ARG A 123 16.85 2.23 -17.34
CA ARG A 123 17.70 1.55 -18.32
C ARG A 123 17.89 0.10 -17.85
N ARG A 124 17.58 -0.86 -18.72
CA ARG A 124 17.94 -2.26 -18.49
C ARG A 124 19.47 -2.33 -18.54
N ASN A 125 20.08 -2.71 -17.41
CA ASN A 125 21.43 -3.25 -17.42
C ASN A 125 21.37 -4.72 -17.86
#